data_AF-A0A6P4ZW43-F1
#
_entry.id   AF-A0A6P4ZW43-F1
#
_cell.length_a   1.000
_cell.length_b   1.000
_cell.length_c   1.000
_cell.angle_alpha   90.00
_cell.angle_beta   90.00
_cell.angle_gamma   90.00
#
_symmetry.space_group_name_H-M   'P 1'
#
loop_
_entity.id
_entity.type
_entity.pdbx_description
1 polymer ?
#
loop_
_entity_poly.entity_id
_entity_poly.type
_entity_poly.pdbx_seq_one_letter_code
_entity_poly.pdbx_strand_id
1 'polypeptide(L)'
;MDQEDFWYRLAAAYVTDALEGRHHATGLGTKTLLRKTHAARCLKLQCHPVCTGALLLTIVFHCALSHWEPAQMVAASAQLQTWVLWGGVACTAVYWLDTFLSMAHMTPRGFFSHPHNILHVIVLVLLTSDYVIYT
;
A
#
# COMPACT_ATOMS: atom_id res chain seq x y z
N MET A 1 29.31 -13.49 -1.78
CA MET A 1 28.39 -12.83 -0.83
C MET A 1 28.47 -13.66 0.42
N ASP A 2 29.19 -13.18 1.41
CA ASP A 2 29.62 -14.00 2.53
C ASP A 2 28.43 -14.31 3.44
N GLN A 3 28.36 -15.56 3.89
CA GLN A 3 27.25 -16.10 4.67
C GLN A 3 26.95 -15.23 5.90
N GLU A 4 27.97 -14.62 6.49
CA GLU A 4 27.86 -13.74 7.65
C GLU A 4 27.12 -12.43 7.34
N ASP A 5 27.40 -11.77 6.21
CA ASP A 5 26.72 -10.54 5.80
C ASP A 5 25.21 -10.74 5.64
N PHE A 6 24.79 -11.93 5.21
CA PHE A 6 23.38 -12.28 5.11
C PHE A 6 22.71 -12.33 6.49
N TRP A 7 23.36 -12.96 7.47
CA TRP A 7 22.82 -13.07 8.83
C TRP A 7 22.77 -11.72 9.54
N TYR A 8 23.77 -10.85 9.35
CA TYR A 8 23.76 -9.50 9.88
C TYR A 8 22.61 -8.66 9.32
N ARG A 9 22.35 -8.73 8.01
CA ARG A 9 21.23 -8.01 7.38
C ARG A 9 19.87 -8.54 7.82
N LEU A 10 19.74 -9.86 7.99
CA LEU A 10 18.52 -10.49 8.51
C LEU A 10 18.26 -10.07 9.97
N ALA A 11 19.28 -10.10 10.82
CA ALA A 11 19.19 -9.68 12.22
C ALA A 11 18.81 -8.21 12.35
N ALA A 12 19.43 -7.33 11.55
CA ALA A 12 19.09 -5.91 11.52
C ALA A 12 17.62 -5.70 11.15
N ALA A 13 17.12 -6.38 10.11
CA ALA A 13 15.71 -6.28 9.70
C ALA A 13 14.73 -6.72 10.80
N TYR A 14 15.03 -7.80 11.54
CA TYR A 14 14.21 -8.23 12.67
C TYR A 14 14.18 -7.22 13.81
N VAL A 15 15.31 -6.55 14.10
CA VAL A 15 15.37 -5.51 15.13
C VAL A 15 14.56 -4.29 14.70
N THR A 16 14.65 -3.86 13.44
CA THR A 16 13.85 -2.73 12.94
C THR A 16 12.35 -3.04 12.95
N ASP A 17 11.96 -4.26 12.54
CA ASP A 17 10.55 -4.68 12.58
C ASP A 17 9.99 -4.76 14.00
N ALA A 18 10.81 -5.19 14.97
CA ALA A 18 10.43 -5.20 16.38
C ALA A 18 10.27 -3.78 16.94
N LEU A 19 11.16 -2.85 16.56
CA LEU A 19 11.10 -1.44 16.97
C LEU A 19 9.89 -0.70 16.38
N GLU A 20 9.48 -1.05 15.16
CA GLU A 20 8.37 -0.42 14.46
C GLU A 20 7.02 -1.14 14.69
N GLY A 21 6.98 -2.14 15.58
CA GLY A 21 5.76 -2.89 15.91
C GLY A 21 5.19 -3.69 14.74
N ARG A 22 5.98 -3.89 13.67
CA ARG A 22 5.56 -4.64 12.48
C ARG A 22 5.65 -6.13 12.76
N HIS A 23 4.54 -6.75 13.16
CA HIS A 23 4.44 -8.22 13.25
C HIS A 23 4.46 -8.93 11.87
N HIS A 24 4.56 -8.19 10.77
CA HIS A 24 4.51 -8.69 9.39
C HIS A 24 5.59 -9.72 9.02
N ALA A 25 6.65 -9.86 9.82
CA ALA A 25 7.77 -10.75 9.56
C ALA A 25 7.95 -11.88 10.58
N THR A 26 6.96 -12.19 11.44
CA THR A 26 7.13 -13.27 12.42
C THR A 26 7.06 -14.64 11.76
N GLY A 27 8.23 -15.20 11.47
CA GLY A 27 8.49 -16.63 11.69
C GLY A 27 9.19 -17.37 10.55
N LEU A 28 8.63 -17.31 9.34
CA LEU A 28 9.14 -18.12 8.20
C LEU A 28 9.36 -17.33 6.91
N GLY A 29 8.56 -16.29 6.67
CA GLY A 29 8.57 -15.54 5.41
C GLY A 29 9.86 -14.77 5.17
N THR A 30 10.45 -14.18 6.21
CA THR A 30 11.68 -13.36 6.16
C THR A 30 12.90 -14.14 5.69
N LYS A 31 13.03 -15.42 6.08
CA LYS A 31 14.09 -16.31 5.57
C LYS A 31 13.95 -16.58 4.07
N THR A 32 12.73 -16.76 3.57
CA THR A 32 12.44 -16.97 2.13
C THR A 32 12.53 -15.68 1.33
N LEU A 33 12.09 -14.56 1.91
CA LEU A 33 12.14 -13.20 1.38
C LEU A 33 13.58 -12.73 1.16
N LEU A 34 14.46 -12.92 2.14
CA LEU A 34 15.87 -12.54 2.02
C LEU A 34 16.64 -13.44 1.04
N ARG A 35 16.17 -14.65 0.78
CA ARG A 35 16.70 -15.51 -0.30
C ARG A 35 16.30 -15.00 -1.69
N LYS A 36 15.20 -14.25 -1.82
CA LYS A 36 14.74 -13.63 -3.08
C LYS A 36 15.05 -12.14 -3.07
N THR A 37 16.12 -11.75 -3.74
CA THR A 37 16.62 -10.36 -3.87
C THR A 37 15.55 -9.31 -4.21
N HIS A 38 14.50 -9.68 -4.96
CA HIS A 38 13.40 -8.78 -5.32
C HIS A 38 12.46 -8.44 -4.15
N ALA A 39 12.12 -9.41 -3.32
CA ALA A 39 11.16 -9.22 -2.23
C ALA A 39 11.78 -8.39 -1.10
N ALA A 40 13.08 -8.58 -0.84
CA ALA A 40 13.87 -7.73 0.06
C ALA A 40 13.97 -6.27 -0.43
N ARG A 41 14.07 -6.03 -1.75
CA ARG A 41 14.03 -4.67 -2.32
C ARG A 41 12.67 -4.01 -2.15
N CYS A 42 11.57 -4.75 -2.34
CA CYS A 42 10.22 -4.22 -2.15
C CYS A 42 9.98 -3.82 -0.70
N LEU A 43 10.39 -4.66 0.27
CA LEU A 43 10.31 -4.33 1.69
C LEU A 43 11.12 -3.08 2.02
N LYS A 44 12.35 -2.97 1.51
CA LYS A 44 13.19 -1.78 1.73
C LYS A 44 12.56 -0.49 1.17
N LEU A 45 11.89 -0.59 0.02
CA LEU A 45 11.19 0.53 -0.59
C LEU A 45 9.97 0.93 0.25
N GLN A 46 9.16 -0.06 0.68
CA GLN A 46 7.94 0.17 1.44
C GLN A 46 8.21 0.73 2.84
N CYS A 47 9.25 0.24 3.51
CA CYS A 47 9.70 0.74 4.81
C CYS A 47 10.53 2.04 4.72
N HIS A 48 10.76 2.57 3.51
CA HIS A 48 11.51 3.82 3.38
C HIS A 48 10.64 4.98 3.86
N PRO A 49 11.15 5.85 4.76
CA PRO A 49 10.35 6.93 5.36
C PRO A 49 9.75 7.89 4.33
N VAL A 50 10.44 8.06 3.18
CA VAL A 50 9.92 8.86 2.06
C VAL A 50 8.70 8.21 1.42
N CYS A 51 8.67 6.88 1.25
CA CYS A 51 7.53 6.17 0.68
C CYS A 51 6.35 6.16 1.65
N THR A 52 6.61 5.95 2.95
CA THR A 52 5.57 6.05 3.99
C THR A 52 5.01 7.48 4.06
N GLY A 53 5.88 8.50 4.03
CA GLY A 53 5.47 9.90 4.00
C GLY A 53 4.67 10.26 2.75
N ALA A 54 5.08 9.77 1.58
CA ALA A 54 4.35 9.97 0.33
C ALA A 54 2.96 9.33 0.39
N LEU A 55 2.83 8.11 0.92
CA LEU A 55 1.55 7.44 1.07
C LEU A 55 0.61 8.19 2.02
N LEU A 56 1.13 8.68 3.16
CA LEU A 56 0.36 9.52 4.08
C LEU A 56 -0.09 10.83 3.42
N LEU A 57 0.79 11.49 2.66
CA LEU A 57 0.42 12.68 1.89
C LEU A 57 -0.64 12.37 0.84
N THR A 58 -0.58 11.21 0.17
CA THR A 58 -1.63 10.77 -0.75
C THR A 58 -2.96 10.59 -0.04
N ILE A 59 -2.98 10.00 1.16
CA ILE A 59 -4.20 9.85 1.97
C ILE A 59 -4.79 11.22 2.33
N VAL A 60 -3.96 12.14 2.84
CA VAL A 60 -4.40 13.49 3.20
C VAL A 60 -4.92 14.24 1.97
N PHE A 61 -4.22 14.14 0.84
CA PHE A 61 -4.64 14.75 -0.42
C PHE A 61 -5.95 14.15 -0.93
N HIS A 62 -6.12 12.84 -0.87
CA HIS A 62 -7.35 12.15 -1.27
C HIS A 62 -8.53 12.58 -0.38
N CYS A 63 -8.33 12.72 0.93
CA CYS A 63 -9.34 13.29 1.83
C CYS A 63 -9.62 14.77 1.52
N ALA A 64 -8.62 15.55 1.11
CA ALA A 64 -8.84 16.93 0.73
C ALA A 64 -9.68 17.04 -0.55
N LEU A 65 -9.51 16.13 -1.51
CA LEU A 65 -10.28 16.11 -2.77
C LEU A 65 -11.79 16.07 -2.53
N SER A 66 -12.24 15.45 -1.43
CA SER A 66 -13.67 15.39 -1.09
C SER A 66 -14.31 16.77 -0.85
N HIS A 67 -13.51 17.81 -0.59
CA HIS A 67 -14.03 19.18 -0.47
C HIS A 67 -14.56 19.72 -1.81
N TRP A 68 -14.03 19.23 -2.92
CA TRP A 68 -14.42 19.64 -4.27
C TRP A 68 -15.33 18.63 -4.96
N GLU A 69 -15.68 17.54 -4.27
CA GLU A 69 -16.69 16.59 -4.75
C GLU A 69 -18.10 17.17 -4.54
N PRO A 70 -19.00 17.04 -5.53
CA PRO A 70 -20.37 17.50 -5.37
C PRO A 70 -21.08 16.66 -4.29
N ALA A 71 -21.85 17.32 -3.42
CA ALA A 71 -22.66 16.62 -2.44
C ALA A 71 -23.61 15.65 -3.16
N GLN A 72 -23.46 14.35 -2.92
CA GLN A 72 -24.15 13.29 -3.67
C GLN A 72 -25.69 13.43 -3.64
N MET A 73 -26.27 14.11 -2.63
CA MET A 73 -27.71 14.35 -2.52
C MET A 73 -28.27 15.36 -3.56
N VAL A 74 -27.41 16.11 -4.25
CA VAL A 74 -27.79 17.08 -5.31
C VAL A 74 -27.32 16.60 -6.70
N ALA A 75 -26.54 15.51 -6.76
CA ALA A 75 -25.63 15.20 -7.86
C ALA A 75 -26.14 14.20 -8.90
N ALA A 76 -27.46 14.05 -9.09
CA ALA A 76 -27.97 13.25 -10.22
C ALA A 76 -27.57 13.85 -11.60
N SER A 77 -27.01 15.07 -11.63
CA SER A 77 -26.56 15.79 -12.83
C SER A 77 -25.26 16.58 -12.66
N ALA A 78 -24.57 16.47 -11.52
CA ALA A 78 -23.35 17.25 -11.28
C ALA A 78 -22.12 16.52 -11.83
N GLN A 79 -21.54 17.04 -12.92
CA GLN A 79 -20.27 16.56 -13.44
C GLN A 79 -19.15 16.80 -12.42
N LEU A 80 -18.46 15.72 -12.05
CA LEU A 80 -17.24 15.81 -11.24
C LEU A 80 -16.20 16.63 -12.02
N GLN A 81 -15.57 17.59 -11.35
CA GLN A 81 -14.53 18.40 -11.99
C GLN A 81 -13.39 17.47 -12.46
N THR A 82 -12.97 17.61 -13.72
CA THR A 82 -12.02 16.69 -14.35
C THR A 82 -10.72 16.53 -13.55
N TRP A 83 -10.22 17.60 -12.93
CA TRP A 83 -9.01 17.54 -12.10
C TRP A 83 -9.22 16.78 -10.78
N VAL A 84 -10.43 16.81 -10.20
CA VAL A 84 -10.78 16.03 -9.00
C VAL A 84 -10.84 14.55 -9.35
N LEU A 85 -11.46 14.21 -10.49
CA LEU A 85 -11.51 12.85 -11.03
C LEU A 85 -10.10 12.28 -11.24
N TRP A 86 -9.24 12.98 -11.99
CA TRP A 86 -7.86 12.53 -12.23
C TRP A 86 -7.02 12.52 -10.95
N GLY A 87 -7.27 13.43 -10.00
CA GLY A 87 -6.66 13.41 -8.68
C GLY A 87 -7.03 12.15 -7.89
N GLY A 88 -8.31 11.78 -7.88
CA GLY A 88 -8.80 10.55 -7.25
C GLY A 88 -8.22 9.30 -7.90
N VAL A 89 -8.22 9.23 -9.24
CA VAL A 89 -7.61 8.13 -10.00
C VAL A 89 -6.11 8.01 -9.71
N ALA A 90 -5.37 9.11 -9.62
CA ALA A 90 -3.96 9.09 -9.28
C ALA A 90 -3.72 8.54 -7.85
N CYS A 91 -4.55 8.94 -6.88
CA CYS A 91 -4.46 8.41 -5.51
C CYS A 91 -4.75 6.91 -5.45
N THR A 92 -5.81 6.45 -6.13
CA THR A 92 -6.14 5.03 -6.17
C THR A 92 -5.04 4.20 -6.83
N ALA A 93 -4.38 4.73 -7.86
CA ALA A 93 -3.20 4.08 -8.45
C ALA A 93 -2.05 3.90 -7.45
N VAL A 94 -1.81 4.89 -6.58
CA VAL A 94 -0.81 4.79 -5.49
C VAL A 94 -1.21 3.73 -4.47
N TYR A 95 -2.49 3.65 -4.08
CA TYR A 95 -2.97 2.60 -3.16
C TYR A 95 -2.86 1.19 -3.75
N TRP A 96 -3.12 1.04 -5.06
CA TRP A 96 -2.88 -0.21 -5.77
C TRP A 96 -1.41 -0.57 -5.78
N LEU A 97 -0.53 0.39 -6.06
CA LEU A 97 0.92 0.17 -6.02
C LEU A 97 1.39 -0.30 -4.64
N ASP A 98 0.95 0.32 -3.56
CA ASP A 98 1.27 -0.12 -2.19
C ASP A 98 0.72 -1.51 -1.89
N THR A 99 -0.51 -1.81 -2.35
CA THR A 99 -1.11 -3.14 -2.21
C THR A 99 -0.31 -4.20 -2.97
N PHE A 100 0.16 -3.90 -4.18
CA PHE A 100 1.00 -4.82 -4.96
C PHE A 100 2.37 -5.02 -4.34
N LEU A 101 3.00 -3.96 -3.82
CA LEU A 101 4.26 -4.07 -3.07
C LEU A 101 4.07 -4.91 -1.80
N SER A 102 2.93 -4.74 -1.13
CA SER A 102 2.53 -5.52 0.04
C SER A 102 2.40 -7.01 -0.28
N MET A 103 1.69 -7.31 -1.36
CA MET A 103 1.49 -8.67 -1.84
C MET A 103 2.79 -9.32 -2.36
N ALA A 104 3.67 -8.52 -2.98
CA ALA A 104 4.97 -8.96 -3.48
C ALA A 104 5.92 -9.33 -2.34
N HIS A 105 5.84 -8.64 -1.19
CA HIS A 105 6.66 -8.99 -0.03
C HIS A 105 6.06 -10.18 0.76
N MET A 106 4.75 -10.20 1.05
CA MET A 106 4.14 -11.27 1.89
C MET A 106 3.84 -12.58 1.15
N THR A 107 3.89 -12.58 -0.18
CA THR A 107 3.24 -13.55 -1.08
C THR A 107 1.71 -13.46 -1.05
N PRO A 108 1.00 -13.72 -2.17
CA PRO A 108 -0.45 -13.57 -2.24
C PRO A 108 -1.23 -14.36 -1.17
N ARG A 109 -0.79 -15.60 -0.89
CA ARG A 109 -1.46 -16.47 0.11
C ARG A 109 -1.32 -15.91 1.54
N GLY A 110 -0.17 -15.34 1.90
CA GLY A 110 0.03 -14.71 3.21
C GLY A 110 -0.64 -13.34 3.31
N PHE A 111 -0.74 -12.62 2.20
CA PHE A 111 -1.46 -11.35 2.14
C PHE A 111 -2.95 -11.54 2.45
N PHE A 112 -3.60 -12.51 1.79
CA PHE A 112 -5.03 -12.80 1.97
C PHE A 112 -5.35 -13.61 3.24
N SER A 113 -4.36 -14.05 4.02
CA SER A 113 -4.65 -14.69 5.32
C SER A 113 -5.04 -13.67 6.40
N HIS A 114 -4.80 -12.37 6.16
CA HIS A 114 -5.09 -11.30 7.11
C HIS A 114 -6.40 -10.58 6.73
N PRO A 115 -7.41 -10.53 7.61
CA PRO A 115 -8.71 -9.95 7.30
C PRO A 115 -8.63 -8.45 6.96
N HIS A 116 -7.70 -7.72 7.60
CA HIS A 116 -7.44 -6.31 7.30
C HIS A 116 -7.06 -6.09 5.83
N ASN A 117 -6.21 -6.95 5.27
CA ASN A 117 -5.75 -6.84 3.89
C ASN A 117 -6.86 -7.18 2.89
N ILE A 118 -7.72 -8.15 3.23
CA ILE A 118 -8.90 -8.46 2.43
C ILE A 118 -9.84 -7.24 2.39
N LEU A 119 -10.14 -6.67 3.55
CA LEU A 119 -10.99 -5.48 3.65
C LEU A 119 -10.40 -4.31 2.86
N HIS A 120 -9.09 -4.08 2.97
CA HIS A 120 -8.39 -3.05 2.22
C HIS A 120 -8.57 -3.20 0.71
N VAL A 121 -8.40 -4.42 0.17
CA VAL A 121 -8.61 -4.69 -1.26
C VAL A 121 -10.07 -4.47 -1.67
N ILE A 122 -11.04 -4.90 -0.85
CA ILE A 122 -12.46 -4.69 -1.15
C ILE A 122 -12.78 -3.20 -1.22
N VAL A 123 -12.33 -2.41 -0.24
CA VAL A 123 -12.53 -0.96 -0.23
C VAL A 123 -11.87 -0.32 -1.45
N LEU A 124 -10.66 -0.74 -1.79
CA LEU A 124 -9.95 -0.20 -2.94
C LEU A 124 -10.65 -0.52 -4.27
N VAL A 125 -11.20 -1.73 -4.41
CA VAL A 125 -12.01 -2.11 -5.59
C VAL A 125 -13.27 -1.26 -5.68
N LEU A 126 -14.01 -1.08 -4.57
CA LEU A 126 -15.20 -0.22 -4.54
C LEU A 126 -14.86 1.22 -4.92
N LEU A 127 -13.79 1.77 -4.34
CA LEU A 127 -13.31 3.12 -4.63
C LEU A 127 -12.95 3.28 -6.11
N THR A 128 -12.24 2.31 -6.71
CA THR A 128 -11.95 2.37 -8.15
C THR A 128 -13.19 2.23 -9.02
N SER A 129 -14.17 1.42 -8.62
CA SER A 129 -15.40 1.25 -9.38
C SER A 129 -16.24 2.53 -9.41
N ASP A 130 -16.23 3.30 -8.32
CA ASP A 130 -16.91 4.59 -8.24
C ASP A 130 -16.35 5.57 -9.28
N TYR A 131 -15.02 5.72 -9.35
CA TYR A 131 -14.39 6.61 -10.33
C TYR A 131 -14.60 6.17 -11.80
N VAL A 132 -14.71 4.87 -12.08
CA VAL A 132 -15.02 4.36 -13.43
C VAL A 132 -16.44 4.72 -13.88
N ILE A 133 -17.37 4.87 -12.93
CA ILE A 133 -18.75 5.29 -13.25
C ILE A 133 -18.81 6.78 -13.62
N TYR A 134 -17.87 7.60 -13.12
CA TYR A 134 -17.79 9.04 -13.42
C TYR A 134 -16.97 9.40 -14.67
N THR A 135 -16.24 8.44 -15.26
CA THR A 135 -15.53 8.60 -16.56
C THR A 135 -16.44 8.30 -17.74
#